data_AF-A0A7Y5V593-F1
#
_entry.id   AF-A0A7Y5V593-F1
#
_cell.length_a   1.000
_cell.length_b   1.000
_cell.length_c   1.000
_cell.angle_alpha   90.00
_cell.angle_beta   90.00
_cell.angle_gamma   90.00
#
_symmetry.space_group_name_H-M   'P 1'
#
loop_
_entity.id
_entity.type
_entity.pdbx_description
1 polymer ?
#
loop_
_entity_poly.entity_id
_entity_poly.type
_entity_poly.pdbx_seq_one_letter_code
_entity_poly.pdbx_strand_id
1 'polypeptide(L)'
;MTPPDDAGQPAANDPVSALVGEFMEEKRREQADDTSSSRTRRRNPGALAILVLVCAAVWVAPSLMLPPAPEPTAEELERGARLSLFLTALEIRQYQDSAQRLPASLAELGTSERGIEYSAADSVYELSTRVSGTLLVYKSTLPDSVFLGNLRIRGIS
;
A
#
# COMPACT_ATOMS: atom_id res chain seq x y z
N MET A 1 82.24 -28.52 -8.08
CA MET A 1 81.03 -29.37 -8.16
C MET A 1 79.87 -28.42 -8.35
N THR A 2 79.41 -28.32 -9.59
CA THR A 2 78.35 -27.45 -10.12
C THR A 2 76.95 -28.12 -9.91
N PRO A 3 75.82 -27.52 -10.34
CA PRO A 3 74.62 -27.10 -9.58
C PRO A 3 73.44 -28.12 -9.70
N PRO A 4 72.15 -27.80 -9.42
CA PRO A 4 71.32 -26.92 -10.30
C PRO A 4 70.33 -25.97 -9.59
N ASP A 5 69.94 -24.96 -10.37
CA ASP A 5 68.62 -24.34 -10.56
C ASP A 5 67.50 -24.55 -9.52
N ASP A 6 66.86 -23.45 -9.10
CA ASP A 6 65.47 -23.26 -9.54
C ASP A 6 65.09 -21.78 -9.70
N ALA A 7 64.29 -21.55 -10.74
CA ALA A 7 63.83 -20.30 -11.27
C ALA A 7 62.60 -19.78 -10.52
N GLY A 8 62.46 -18.45 -10.49
CA GLY A 8 61.26 -17.76 -10.02
C GLY A 8 61.17 -16.40 -10.68
N GLN A 9 60.86 -16.40 -11.97
CA GLN A 9 60.65 -15.24 -12.83
C GLN A 9 59.56 -14.28 -12.30
N PRO A 10 59.54 -13.04 -12.83
CA PRO A 10 58.72 -11.92 -12.37
C PRO A 10 57.31 -11.97 -12.95
N ALA A 11 56.33 -11.53 -12.18
CA ALA A 11 54.99 -11.04 -12.58
C ALA A 11 54.15 -11.07 -11.28
N ALA A 12 53.28 -10.14 -10.94
CA ALA A 12 52.56 -9.17 -11.72
C ALA A 12 52.40 -7.95 -10.79
N ASN A 13 52.54 -6.71 -11.26
CA ASN A 13 51.39 -5.96 -11.76
C ASN A 13 50.09 -6.44 -11.11
N ASP A 14 49.90 -6.15 -9.82
CA ASP A 14 48.57 -6.21 -9.23
C ASP A 14 47.79 -5.00 -9.75
N PRO A 15 46.92 -5.16 -10.76
CA PRO A 15 46.13 -4.05 -11.29
C PRO A 15 45.21 -3.48 -10.21
N VAL A 16 44.88 -4.29 -9.20
CA VAL A 16 44.04 -3.90 -8.06
C VAL A 16 44.77 -2.89 -7.17
N SER A 17 46.08 -3.05 -6.96
CA SER A 17 46.88 -2.12 -6.14
C SER A 17 47.00 -0.76 -6.82
N ALA A 18 47.11 -0.75 -8.16
CA ALA A 18 47.08 0.47 -8.96
C ALA A 18 45.69 1.11 -8.97
N LEU A 19 44.61 0.33 -9.14
CA LEU A 19 43.24 0.84 -9.09
C LEU A 19 42.87 1.40 -7.72
N VAL A 20 43.26 0.72 -6.62
CA VAL A 20 42.98 1.20 -5.26
C VAL A 20 43.82 2.44 -4.96
N GLY A 21 45.05 2.52 -5.47
CA GLY A 21 45.87 3.73 -5.40
C GLY A 21 45.23 4.90 -6.14
N GLU A 22 44.79 4.68 -7.37
CA GLU A 22 44.11 5.68 -8.20
C GLU A 22 42.78 6.14 -7.58
N PHE A 23 41.98 5.21 -7.06
CA PHE A 23 40.70 5.51 -6.42
C PHE A 23 40.86 6.24 -5.07
N MET A 24 41.89 5.90 -4.29
CA MET A 24 42.22 6.60 -3.04
C MET A 24 42.75 8.00 -3.32
N GLU A 25 43.54 8.18 -4.38
CA GLU A 25 44.08 9.48 -4.77
C GLU A 25 43.00 10.38 -5.40
N GLU A 26 42.07 9.80 -6.17
CA GLU A 26 40.86 10.45 -6.67
C GLU A 26 39.94 10.86 -5.51
N LYS A 27 39.67 9.98 -4.55
CA LYS A 27 38.88 10.32 -3.35
C LYS A 27 39.52 11.38 -2.49
N ARG A 28 40.85 11.40 -2.39
CA ARG A 28 41.58 12.41 -1.61
C ARG A 28 41.58 13.77 -2.31
N ARG A 29 41.57 13.79 -3.65
CA ARG A 29 41.37 15.02 -4.44
C ARG A 29 39.93 15.53 -4.34
N GLU A 30 38.93 14.65 -4.45
CA GLU A 30 37.53 15.02 -4.23
C GLU A 30 37.31 15.59 -2.81
N GLN A 31 37.92 15.00 -1.78
CA GLN A 31 37.82 15.52 -0.41
C GLN A 31 38.61 16.81 -0.19
N ALA A 32 39.73 17.02 -0.89
CA ALA A 32 40.49 18.28 -0.84
C ALA A 32 39.75 19.41 -1.58
N ASP A 33 39.06 19.10 -2.67
CA ASP A 33 38.18 20.04 -3.38
C ASP A 33 36.89 20.32 -2.60
N ASP A 34 36.32 19.33 -1.91
CA ASP A 34 35.17 19.54 -1.02
C ASP A 34 35.52 20.33 0.25
N THR A 35 36.73 20.19 0.79
CA THR A 35 37.18 20.98 1.96
C THR A 35 37.63 22.39 1.60
N SER A 36 38.06 22.65 0.36
CA SER A 36 38.37 24.00 -0.13
C SER A 36 37.14 24.73 -0.70
N SER A 37 36.07 24.02 -1.02
CA SER A 37 34.74 24.58 -1.30
C SER A 37 33.89 24.74 -0.03
N SER A 38 34.50 25.26 1.06
CA SER A 38 33.74 26.06 2.03
C SER A 38 33.45 27.44 1.43
N ARG A 39 32.93 27.49 0.19
CA ARG A 39 32.18 28.65 -0.28
C ARG A 39 31.09 28.82 0.76
N THR A 40 31.24 29.87 1.55
CA THR A 40 30.29 30.30 2.56
C THR A 40 28.95 30.22 1.88
N ARG A 41 28.18 29.16 2.17
CA ARG A 41 26.88 28.91 1.56
C ARG A 41 26.05 30.01 2.18
N ARG A 42 26.08 31.19 1.55
CA ARG A 42 25.33 32.37 1.96
C ARG A 42 23.92 31.82 2.05
N ARG A 43 23.49 31.56 3.27
CA ARG A 43 22.15 31.12 3.60
C ARG A 43 21.29 32.28 3.14
N ASN A 44 20.86 32.27 1.88
CA ASN A 44 19.97 33.26 1.37
C ASN A 44 18.68 33.03 2.15
N PRO A 45 18.35 33.88 3.13
CA PRO A 45 17.16 33.67 3.96
C PRO A 45 15.89 33.68 3.08
N GLY A 46 15.96 34.31 1.91
CA GLY A 46 14.92 34.26 0.88
C GLY A 46 14.66 32.87 0.33
N ALA A 47 15.67 32.00 0.17
CA ALA A 47 15.45 30.63 -0.32
C ALA A 47 14.67 29.79 0.71
N LEU A 48 14.95 29.98 2.00
CA LEU A 48 14.19 29.35 3.07
C LEU A 48 12.76 29.90 3.12
N ALA A 49 12.58 31.22 2.99
CA ALA A 49 11.27 31.85 2.98
C ALA A 49 10.41 31.37 1.80
N ILE A 50 10.99 31.23 0.60
CA ILE A 50 10.32 30.70 -0.58
C ILE A 50 9.93 29.24 -0.36
N LEU A 51 10.83 28.41 0.19
CA LEU A 51 10.53 27.00 0.48
C LEU A 51 9.37 26.87 1.48
N VAL A 52 9.38 27.66 2.56
CA VAL A 52 8.31 27.70 3.56
C VAL A 52 6.99 28.15 2.93
N LEU A 53 7.04 29.15 2.04
CA LEU A 53 5.85 29.66 1.35
C LEU A 53 5.27 28.62 0.37
N VAL A 54 6.11 27.88 -0.34
CA VAL A 54 5.67 26.77 -1.22
C VAL A 54 5.09 25.62 -0.39
N CYS A 55 5.71 25.23 0.72
CA CYS A 55 5.15 24.21 1.63
C CYS A 55 3.81 24.65 2.22
N ALA A 56 3.69 25.91 2.66
CA ALA A 56 2.44 26.48 3.14
C ALA A 56 1.37 26.51 2.04
N ALA A 57 1.74 26.88 0.81
CA ALA A 57 0.84 26.87 -0.34
C ALA A 57 0.35 25.45 -0.66
N VAL A 58 1.22 24.43 -0.63
CA VAL A 58 0.85 23.03 -0.84
C VAL A 58 -0.09 22.50 0.25
N TRP A 59 0.03 23.00 1.49
CA TRP A 59 -0.87 22.64 2.59
C TRP A 59 -2.24 23.32 2.50
N VAL A 60 -2.32 24.53 1.95
CA VAL A 60 -3.56 25.31 1.82
C VAL A 60 -4.28 25.03 0.49
N ALA A 61 -3.55 24.61 -0.56
CA ALA A 61 -4.12 24.33 -1.89
C ALA A 61 -4.92 23.03 -2.08
N PRO A 62 -4.92 21.99 -1.20
CA PRO A 62 -5.65 20.77 -1.52
C PRO A 62 -7.17 20.99 -1.50
N SER A 63 -7.67 22.05 -0.85
CA SER A 63 -9.09 22.41 -0.86
C SER A 63 -9.54 23.18 -2.12
N LEU A 64 -8.62 23.79 -2.87
CA LEU A 64 -8.95 24.63 -4.03
C LEU A 64 -8.75 23.93 -5.38
N MET A 65 -7.94 22.86 -5.43
CA MET A 65 -7.62 22.15 -6.68
C MET A 65 -8.23 20.76 -6.81
N LEU A 66 -8.81 20.18 -5.75
CA LEU A 66 -9.52 18.91 -5.89
C LEU A 66 -10.94 19.18 -6.42
N PRO A 67 -11.29 18.72 -7.63
CA PRO A 67 -12.68 18.68 -8.03
C PRO A 67 -13.46 17.85 -6.99
N PRO A 68 -14.73 18.18 -6.73
CA PRO A 68 -15.57 17.35 -5.87
C PRO A 68 -15.53 15.92 -6.41
N ALA A 69 -15.35 14.95 -5.51
CA ALA A 69 -15.39 13.55 -5.89
C ALA A 69 -16.72 13.28 -6.63
N PRO A 70 -16.69 12.58 -7.77
CA PRO A 70 -17.92 12.25 -8.48
C PRO A 70 -18.86 11.52 -7.52
N GLU A 71 -20.14 11.91 -7.51
CA GLU A 71 -21.13 11.19 -6.72
C GLU A 71 -21.20 9.75 -7.21
N PRO A 72 -21.18 8.76 -6.31
CA PRO A 72 -21.25 7.37 -6.69
C PRO A 72 -22.58 7.10 -7.39
N THR A 73 -22.50 6.43 -8.52
CA THR A 73 -23.68 5.98 -9.26
C THR A 73 -24.48 4.95 -8.45
N ALA A 74 -25.76 4.80 -8.74
CA ALA A 74 -26.59 3.79 -8.08
C ALA A 74 -26.00 2.37 -8.23
N GLU A 75 -25.36 2.07 -9.36
CA GLU A 75 -24.68 0.80 -9.61
C GLU A 75 -23.45 0.62 -8.72
N GLU A 76 -22.67 1.67 -8.49
CA GLU A 76 -21.51 1.63 -7.58
C GLU A 76 -21.94 1.45 -6.12
N LEU A 77 -23.02 2.12 -5.70
CA LEU A 77 -23.61 1.92 -4.37
C LEU A 77 -24.11 0.49 -4.19
N GLU A 78 -24.79 -0.06 -5.20
CA GLU A 78 -25.26 -1.45 -5.18
C GLU A 78 -24.09 -2.45 -5.10
N ARG A 79 -23.02 -2.23 -5.87
CA ARG A 79 -21.79 -3.04 -5.79
C ARG A 79 -21.14 -2.94 -4.41
N GLY A 80 -21.05 -1.75 -3.85
CA GLY A 80 -20.53 -1.52 -2.50
C GLY A 80 -21.32 -2.29 -1.44
N ALA A 81 -22.66 -2.27 -1.53
CA ALA A 81 -23.51 -3.00 -0.60
C ALA A 81 -23.49 -4.52 -0.78
N ARG A 82 -23.33 -5.03 -2.01
CA ARG A 82 -23.05 -6.45 -2.22
C ARG A 82 -21.74 -6.84 -1.53
N LEU A 83 -20.70 -6.02 -1.68
CA LEU A 83 -19.42 -6.29 -1.04
C LEU A 83 -19.55 -6.26 0.48
N SER A 84 -20.23 -5.27 1.06
CA SER A 84 -20.40 -5.20 2.52
C SER A 84 -21.18 -6.40 3.07
N LEU A 85 -22.31 -6.78 2.45
CA LEU A 85 -23.06 -7.98 2.81
C LEU A 85 -22.18 -9.25 2.74
N PHE A 86 -21.33 -9.36 1.73
CA PHE A 86 -20.41 -10.50 1.60
C PHE A 86 -19.33 -10.52 2.68
N LEU A 87 -18.75 -9.37 3.03
CA LEU A 87 -17.78 -9.26 4.12
C LEU A 87 -18.41 -9.63 5.47
N THR A 88 -19.62 -9.14 5.75
CA THR A 88 -20.37 -9.54 6.95
C THR A 88 -20.69 -11.05 6.95
N ALA A 89 -21.01 -11.63 5.79
CA ALA A 89 -21.21 -13.07 5.67
C ALA A 89 -19.93 -13.86 6.01
N LEU A 90 -18.76 -13.34 5.63
CA LEU A 90 -17.47 -13.96 5.96
C LEU A 90 -17.20 -13.92 7.47
N GLU A 91 -17.49 -12.80 8.13
CA GLU A 91 -17.39 -12.66 9.59
C GLU A 91 -18.32 -13.66 10.31
N ILE A 92 -19.55 -13.83 9.82
CA ILE A 92 -20.49 -14.83 10.37
C ILE A 92 -19.95 -16.25 10.21
N ARG A 93 -19.38 -16.60 9.05
CA ARG A 93 -18.76 -17.93 8.85
C ARG A 93 -17.58 -18.16 9.78
N GLN A 94 -16.71 -17.17 9.93
CA GLN A 94 -15.58 -17.25 10.88
C GLN A 94 -16.06 -17.41 12.33
N TYR A 95 -17.14 -16.72 12.71
CA TYR A 95 -17.77 -16.90 14.00
C TYR A 95 -18.34 -18.31 14.16
N GLN A 96 -19.03 -18.82 13.14
CA GLN A 96 -19.57 -20.18 13.14
C GLN A 96 -18.46 -21.23 13.29
N ASP A 97 -17.34 -21.07 12.59
CA ASP A 97 -16.21 -21.99 12.67
C ASP A 97 -15.59 -22.02 14.08
N SER A 98 -15.49 -20.86 14.72
CA SER A 98 -14.88 -20.72 16.05
C SER A 98 -15.82 -21.08 17.21
N ALA A 99 -17.08 -20.66 17.15
CA ALA A 99 -18.07 -20.87 18.21
C ALA A 99 -18.96 -22.10 17.98
N GLN A 100 -18.87 -22.75 16.81
CA GLN A 100 -19.71 -23.88 16.39
C GLN A 100 -21.22 -23.58 16.44
N ARG A 101 -21.58 -22.29 16.33
CA ARG A 101 -22.97 -21.80 16.31
C ARG A 101 -23.08 -20.52 15.50
N LEU A 102 -24.28 -20.21 15.01
CA LEU A 102 -24.55 -18.89 14.42
C LEU A 102 -24.62 -17.81 15.51
N PRO A 103 -24.22 -16.57 15.19
CA PRO A 103 -24.40 -15.45 16.11
C PRO A 103 -25.90 -15.14 16.27
N ALA A 104 -26.33 -14.79 17.48
CA ALA A 104 -27.73 -14.41 17.70
C ALA A 104 -28.05 -13.02 17.10
N SER A 105 -27.02 -12.18 16.95
CA SER A 105 -27.10 -10.84 16.35
C SER A 105 -25.74 -10.40 15.83
N LEU A 106 -25.71 -9.41 14.93
CA LEU A 106 -24.46 -8.82 14.44
C LEU A 106 -23.64 -8.16 15.56
N ALA A 107 -24.27 -7.76 16.67
CA ALA A 107 -23.56 -7.20 17.82
C ALA A 107 -22.61 -8.22 18.48
N GLU A 108 -22.88 -9.53 18.39
CA GLU A 108 -21.97 -10.57 18.89
C GLU A 108 -20.67 -10.64 18.10
N LEU A 109 -20.66 -10.17 16.84
CA LEU A 109 -19.47 -10.10 16.00
C LEU A 109 -18.62 -8.86 16.29
N GLY A 110 -19.12 -7.92 17.10
CA GLY A 110 -18.49 -6.61 17.30
C GLY A 110 -18.67 -5.66 16.11
N THR A 111 -19.37 -6.09 15.06
CA THR A 111 -19.63 -5.31 13.86
C THR A 111 -20.98 -4.60 13.97
N SER A 112 -20.96 -3.27 13.92
CA SER A 112 -22.17 -2.43 13.80
C SER A 112 -22.28 -1.86 12.39
N GLU A 113 -22.41 -2.74 11.40
CA GLU A 113 -22.74 -2.32 10.04
C GLU A 113 -24.17 -1.75 10.03
N ARG A 114 -24.26 -0.42 9.86
CA ARG A 114 -25.56 0.27 9.83
C ARG A 114 -26.29 -0.10 8.53
N GLY A 115 -27.56 -0.48 8.67
CA GLY A 115 -28.42 -0.76 7.52
C GLY A 115 -28.31 -2.17 6.96
N ILE A 116 -27.62 -3.09 7.65
CA ILE A 116 -27.71 -4.53 7.40
C ILE A 116 -28.67 -5.15 8.42
N GLU A 117 -29.73 -5.78 7.91
CA GLU A 117 -30.64 -6.61 8.69
C GLU A 117 -30.17 -8.07 8.62
N TYR A 118 -30.07 -8.70 9.79
CA TYR A 118 -29.65 -10.09 9.93
C TYR A 118 -30.82 -10.92 10.47
N SER A 119 -31.05 -12.07 9.85
CA SER A 119 -31.99 -13.07 10.32
C SER A 119 -31.33 -14.45 10.20
N ALA A 120 -31.47 -15.27 11.24
CA ALA A 120 -30.99 -16.65 11.23
C ALA A 120 -32.10 -17.60 11.64
N ALA A 121 -32.18 -18.73 10.93
CA ALA A 121 -33.07 -19.83 11.20
C ALA A 121 -32.30 -21.14 11.07
N ASP A 122 -32.20 -21.88 12.17
CA ASP A 122 -31.47 -23.14 12.28
C ASP A 122 -29.98 -23.03 11.90
N SER A 123 -29.64 -23.42 10.68
CA SER A 123 -28.28 -23.42 10.11
C SER A 123 -28.13 -22.48 8.91
N VAL A 124 -29.20 -21.76 8.57
CA VAL A 124 -29.26 -20.82 7.46
C VAL A 124 -29.37 -19.41 7.99
N TYR A 125 -28.67 -18.48 7.38
CA TYR A 125 -28.79 -17.07 7.68
C TYR A 125 -29.04 -16.26 6.41
N GLU A 126 -29.74 -15.15 6.60
CA GLU A 126 -30.02 -14.15 5.59
C GLU A 126 -29.53 -12.80 6.08
N LEU A 127 -28.84 -12.09 5.18
CA LEU A 127 -28.46 -10.69 5.35
C LEU A 127 -29.21 -9.89 4.31
N SER A 128 -29.78 -8.76 4.70
CA SER A 128 -30.41 -7.86 3.75
C SER A 128 -30.04 -6.42 4.00
N THR A 129 -30.01 -5.62 2.94
CA THR A 129 -29.79 -4.18 3.02
C THR A 129 -30.59 -3.48 1.93
N ARG A 130 -30.90 -2.20 2.15
CA ARG A 130 -31.64 -1.39 1.19
C ARG A 130 -30.74 -0.29 0.65
N VAL A 131 -30.50 -0.30 -0.66
CA VAL A 131 -29.70 0.73 -1.35
C VAL A 131 -30.49 1.29 -2.51
N SER A 132 -30.62 2.61 -2.56
CA SER A 132 -31.34 3.32 -3.63
C SER A 132 -32.76 2.78 -3.87
N GLY A 133 -33.45 2.33 -2.81
CA GLY A 133 -34.79 1.75 -2.88
C GLY A 133 -34.84 0.27 -3.26
N THR A 134 -33.72 -0.34 -3.65
CA THR A 134 -33.62 -1.77 -3.97
C THR A 134 -33.24 -2.56 -2.74
N LEU A 135 -33.97 -3.64 -2.45
CA LEU A 135 -33.64 -4.58 -1.40
C LEU A 135 -32.65 -5.61 -1.95
N LEU A 136 -31.45 -5.66 -1.37
CA LEU A 136 -30.46 -6.69 -1.64
C LEU A 136 -30.54 -7.73 -0.53
N VAL A 137 -30.60 -9.01 -0.90
CA VAL A 137 -30.66 -10.13 0.03
C VAL A 137 -29.55 -11.11 -0.31
N TYR A 138 -28.73 -11.41 0.68
CA TYR A 138 -27.75 -12.50 0.67
C TYR A 138 -28.31 -13.65 1.51
N LYS A 139 -28.32 -14.85 0.95
CA LYS A 139 -28.69 -16.07 1.69
C LYS A 139 -27.49 -17.00 1.75
N SER A 140 -27.24 -17.61 2.90
CA SER A 140 -26.10 -18.53 3.08
C SER A 140 -26.18 -19.79 2.21
N THR A 141 -27.35 -20.12 1.66
CA THR A 141 -27.57 -21.24 0.74
C THR A 141 -27.20 -20.95 -0.70
N LEU A 142 -27.04 -19.67 -1.07
CA LEU A 142 -26.66 -19.27 -2.42
C LEU A 142 -25.13 -19.31 -2.57
N PRO A 143 -24.59 -19.82 -3.70
CA PRO A 143 -23.17 -19.75 -3.96
C PRO A 143 -22.69 -18.29 -4.02
N ASP A 144 -21.55 -18.01 -3.41
CA ASP A 144 -20.98 -16.66 -3.36
C ASP A 144 -20.74 -16.09 -4.77
N SER A 145 -20.42 -16.95 -5.75
CA SER A 145 -20.25 -16.57 -7.15
C SER A 145 -21.53 -16.05 -7.82
N VAL A 146 -22.70 -16.52 -7.38
CA VAL A 146 -24.00 -16.05 -7.89
C VAL A 146 -24.31 -14.67 -7.33
N PHE A 147 -24.01 -14.44 -6.05
CA PHE A 147 -24.24 -13.15 -5.42
C PHE A 147 -23.25 -12.07 -5.88
N LEU A 148 -21.98 -12.44 -6.05
CA LEU A 148 -20.90 -11.56 -6.49
C LEU A 148 -20.78 -11.45 -8.01
N GLY A 149 -21.52 -12.23 -8.81
CA GLY A 149 -21.30 -12.38 -10.26
C GLY A 149 -21.30 -11.09 -11.09
N ASN A 150 -21.86 -10.00 -10.57
CA ASN A 150 -21.86 -8.68 -11.20
C ASN A 150 -20.79 -7.71 -10.67
N LEU A 151 -19.99 -8.10 -9.67
CA LEU A 151 -18.80 -7.38 -9.19
C LEU A 151 -17.59 -7.66 -10.10
N ARG A 152 -17.71 -7.40 -11.41
CA ARG A 152 -16.51 -7.29 -12.23
C ARG A 152 -15.81 -6.00 -11.84
N ILE A 153 -14.71 -6.12 -11.08
CA ILE A 153 -13.79 -5.01 -10.81
C ILE A 153 -13.23 -4.58 -12.16
N ARG A 154 -13.75 -3.48 -12.69
CA ARG A 154 -13.36 -2.91 -13.97
C ARG A 154 -12.01 -2.22 -13.77
N GLY A 155 -10.91 -2.96 -13.79
CA GLY A 155 -9.61 -2.35 -13.52
C GLY A 155 -8.44 -3.31 -13.36
N ILE A 156 -8.25 -4.25 -14.28
CA ILE A 156 -6.93 -4.84 -14.59
C ILE A 156 -7.04 -5.49 -15.98
N SER A 157 -6.57 -4.78 -16.99
CA SER A 157 -6.20 -5.30 -18.32
C SER A 157 -4.94 -4.59 -18.76
#